data_AF-A0A7Y0EMV2-F1
#
_entry.id   AF-A0A7Y0EMV2-F1
#
_cell.length_a   1.000
_cell.length_b   1.000
_cell.length_c   1.000
_cell.angle_alpha   90.00
_cell.angle_beta   90.00
_cell.angle_gamma   90.00
#
_symmetry.space_group_name_H-M   'P 1'
#
loop_
_entity.id
_entity.type
_entity.pdbx_description
1 polymer ?
#
loop_
_entity_poly.entity_id
_entity_poly.type
_entity_poly.pdbx_seq_one_letter_code
_entity_poly.pdbx_strand_id
1 'polypeptide(L)'
;MAGRPRVTDLSDGRSRRNHHPSTQKERCNTMNRPYIFCHMMTSLDGKIMGKYMSTPEGDAAGAVFDSITFGENPYYKHQGWLSGRVTTDDNFTFYAEPELDETAGEVPEGDYVAEKTGMYYVSVDPSGRLGWKRNSLTYAGATAHVVEVLTGKASNAYKAFLHGLNISYVIAGDDVLDYAVALAKLKELFGVETLMLGGGGVLNWSFIQAGMCDEVSIVVASAADGSNSTPALFDTREGLSDDTPIGFELQSAEVKDGNTLWLRYLVKQSA
;
A
#
# COMPACT_ATOMS: atom_id res chain seq x y z
N MET A 1 -46.45 -24.11 -24.14
CA MET A 1 -46.13 -25.46 -23.61
C MET A 1 -44.62 -25.61 -23.68
N ALA A 2 -43.86 -25.22 -22.66
CA ALA A 2 -43.69 -25.83 -21.33
C ALA A 2 -42.83 -27.11 -21.37
N GLY A 3 -41.61 -27.02 -20.80
CA GLY A 3 -40.71 -28.15 -20.57
C GLY A 3 -39.35 -27.75 -20.01
N ARG A 4 -39.32 -27.15 -18.81
CA ARG A 4 -38.09 -26.93 -18.01
C ARG A 4 -37.49 -28.27 -17.54
N PRO A 5 -36.17 -28.36 -17.32
CA PRO A 5 -35.61 -29.25 -16.30
C PRO A 5 -35.28 -28.50 -15.01
N ARG A 6 -35.32 -29.25 -13.92
CA ARG A 6 -35.37 -28.84 -12.51
C ARG A 6 -34.02 -28.38 -11.97
N VAL A 7 -34.13 -27.42 -11.05
CA VAL A 7 -33.17 -27.13 -9.98
C VAL A 7 -33.08 -28.35 -9.06
N THR A 8 -31.88 -28.85 -8.82
CA THR A 8 -31.58 -29.71 -7.67
C THR A 8 -30.68 -28.95 -6.71
N ASP A 9 -31.27 -28.70 -5.55
CA ASP A 9 -30.66 -28.23 -4.33
C ASP A 9 -29.61 -29.24 -3.84
N LEU A 10 -28.38 -28.78 -3.62
CA LEU A 10 -27.34 -29.50 -2.89
C LEU A 10 -26.71 -28.52 -1.91
N SER A 11 -27.35 -28.44 -0.74
CA SER A 11 -26.70 -28.07 0.50
C SER A 11 -25.62 -29.09 0.82
N ASP A 12 -24.35 -28.72 0.65
CA ASP A 12 -23.24 -29.43 1.29
C ASP A 12 -22.41 -28.40 2.07
N GLY A 13 -22.72 -28.33 3.37
CA GLY A 13 -21.98 -27.57 4.35
C GLY A 13 -20.59 -28.15 4.52
N ARG A 14 -19.62 -27.60 3.81
CA ARG A 14 -18.20 -27.79 4.13
C ARG A 14 -17.65 -26.47 4.66
N SER A 15 -17.47 -26.45 5.98
CA SER A 15 -16.57 -25.55 6.68
C SER A 15 -15.23 -25.53 5.94
N ARG A 16 -14.98 -24.48 5.16
CA ARG A 16 -13.67 -24.18 4.59
C ARG A 16 -12.79 -23.75 5.75
N ARG A 17 -11.99 -24.67 6.27
CA ARG A 17 -10.87 -24.33 7.15
C ARG A 17 -9.99 -23.35 6.38
N ASN A 18 -9.79 -22.16 6.95
CA ASN A 18 -8.79 -21.18 6.51
C ASN A 18 -7.45 -21.90 6.34
N HIS A 19 -7.07 -22.23 5.11
CA HIS A 19 -5.71 -22.61 4.78
C HIS A 19 -4.89 -21.32 4.78
N HIS A 20 -4.20 -21.07 5.88
CA HIS A 20 -3.12 -20.11 5.93
C HIS A 20 -1.95 -20.73 5.14
N PRO A 21 -1.45 -20.13 4.05
CA PRO A 21 -0.34 -20.71 3.30
C PRO A 21 0.95 -20.53 4.09
N SER A 22 1.38 -21.61 4.75
CA SER A 22 2.57 -21.65 5.61
C SER A 22 3.87 -21.38 4.85
N THR A 23 3.90 -21.67 3.54
CA THR A 23 5.13 -21.67 2.72
C THR A 23 5.63 -20.27 2.34
N GLN A 24 4.76 -19.25 2.25
CA GLN A 24 5.20 -17.87 2.03
C GLN A 24 5.59 -17.16 3.33
N LYS A 25 4.88 -17.45 4.42
CA LYS A 25 5.24 -16.96 5.76
C LYS A 25 6.63 -17.45 6.18
N GLU A 26 6.98 -18.68 5.82
CA GLU A 26 8.31 -19.28 6.02
C GLU A 26 9.41 -18.63 5.15
N ARG A 27 9.12 -18.15 3.94
CA ARG A 27 10.09 -17.43 3.09
C ARG A 27 10.30 -15.98 3.50
N CYS A 28 9.26 -15.29 3.94
CA CYS A 28 9.40 -14.01 4.63
C CYS A 28 10.28 -14.14 5.88
N ASN A 29 10.31 -15.32 6.51
CA ASN A 29 11.25 -15.62 7.59
C ASN A 29 12.73 -15.69 7.16
N THR A 30 13.06 -15.75 5.86
CA THR A 30 14.45 -15.77 5.35
C THR A 30 14.99 -14.39 4.97
N MET A 31 14.12 -13.40 4.73
CA MET A 31 14.49 -12.00 4.47
C MET A 31 13.97 -11.14 5.62
N ASN A 32 14.82 -10.35 6.27
CA ASN A 32 14.37 -9.54 7.39
C ASN A 32 13.49 -8.36 6.91
N ARG A 33 12.22 -8.61 6.57
CA ARG A 33 11.25 -7.59 6.12
C ARG A 33 9.81 -7.90 6.60
N PRO A 34 8.89 -6.91 6.62
CA PRO A 34 7.47 -7.17 6.82
C PRO A 34 6.87 -7.99 5.68
N TYR A 35 5.73 -8.61 5.97
CA TYR A 35 4.79 -9.08 4.95
C TYR A 35 4.13 -7.88 4.27
N ILE A 36 4.24 -7.80 2.95
CA ILE A 36 3.69 -6.72 2.14
C ILE A 36 2.48 -7.22 1.37
N PHE A 37 1.33 -6.59 1.61
CA PHE A 37 0.13 -6.83 0.81
C PHE A 37 -0.28 -5.54 0.11
N CYS A 38 -0.35 -5.57 -1.23
CA CYS A 38 -0.91 -4.49 -2.02
C CYS A 38 -2.43 -4.52 -1.91
N HIS A 39 -3.05 -3.48 -1.35
CA HIS A 39 -4.50 -3.40 -1.22
C HIS A 39 -5.05 -2.20 -1.96
N MET A 40 -5.84 -2.46 -3.00
CA MET A 40 -6.32 -1.43 -3.93
C MET A 40 -7.81 -1.60 -4.21
N MET A 41 -8.51 -0.48 -4.38
CA MET A 41 -9.84 -0.45 -4.97
C MET A 41 -9.71 -0.11 -6.46
N THR A 42 -10.47 -0.80 -7.32
CA THR A 42 -10.52 -0.51 -8.76
C THR A 42 -11.93 -0.47 -9.31
N SER A 43 -12.12 0.22 -10.42
CA SER A 43 -13.25 0.01 -11.33
C SER A 43 -13.14 -1.32 -12.08
N LEU A 44 -14.18 -1.73 -12.83
CA LEU A 44 -14.18 -2.93 -13.69
C LEU A 44 -13.11 -2.86 -14.80
N ASP A 45 -12.79 -1.66 -15.28
CA ASP A 45 -11.74 -1.40 -16.27
C ASP A 45 -10.36 -1.13 -15.63
N GLY A 46 -10.20 -1.44 -14.34
CA GLY A 46 -8.91 -1.48 -13.65
C GLY A 46 -8.36 -0.11 -13.23
N LYS A 47 -9.21 0.92 -13.12
CA LYS A 47 -8.81 2.27 -12.72
C LYS A 47 -8.83 2.41 -11.21
N ILE A 48 -7.78 3.02 -10.65
CA ILE A 48 -7.62 3.23 -9.19
C ILE A 48 -8.13 4.58 -8.71
N MET A 49 -8.53 5.45 -9.63
CA MET A 49 -9.17 6.73 -9.37
C MET A 49 -10.05 7.13 -10.55
N GLY A 50 -11.06 7.95 -10.29
CA GLY A 50 -11.93 8.49 -11.33
C GLY A 50 -13.34 8.77 -10.83
N LYS A 51 -14.25 8.98 -11.79
CA LYS A 51 -15.66 9.29 -11.54
C LYS A 51 -16.42 8.11 -10.95
N TYR A 52 -15.97 6.87 -11.17
CA TYR A 52 -16.63 5.66 -10.68
C TYR A 52 -16.71 5.68 -9.14
N MET A 53 -15.74 6.32 -8.49
CA MET A 53 -15.70 6.45 -7.03
C MET A 53 -16.87 7.28 -6.48
N SER A 54 -17.50 8.13 -7.29
CA SER A 54 -18.67 8.92 -6.89
C SER A 54 -20.01 8.25 -7.24
N THR A 55 -19.97 7.01 -7.72
CA THR A 55 -21.19 6.20 -7.95
C THR A 55 -21.58 5.46 -6.67
N PRO A 56 -22.85 5.07 -6.50
CA PRO A 56 -23.25 4.21 -5.37
C PRO A 56 -22.45 2.91 -5.28
N GLU A 57 -22.04 2.34 -6.41
CA GLU A 57 -21.20 1.16 -6.48
C GLU A 57 -19.76 1.43 -6.03
N GLY A 58 -19.23 2.62 -6.35
CA GLY A 58 -17.95 3.12 -5.84
C GLY A 58 -17.96 3.31 -4.33
N ASP A 59 -19.02 3.95 -3.80
CA ASP A 59 -19.20 4.15 -2.36
C ASP A 59 -19.28 2.81 -1.61
N ALA A 60 -20.06 1.85 -2.14
CA ALA A 60 -20.18 0.52 -1.54
C ALA A 60 -18.84 -0.24 -1.54
N ALA A 61 -18.08 -0.16 -2.64
CA ALA A 61 -16.75 -0.75 -2.72
C ALA A 61 -15.75 -0.08 -1.77
N GLY A 62 -15.83 1.24 -1.61
CA GLY A 62 -15.02 1.99 -0.65
C GLY A 62 -15.27 1.55 0.79
N ALA A 63 -16.53 1.36 1.18
CA ALA A 63 -16.87 0.83 2.51
C ALA A 63 -16.30 -0.59 2.73
N VAL A 64 -16.35 -1.44 1.69
CA VAL A 64 -15.72 -2.78 1.73
C VAL A 64 -14.20 -2.67 1.89
N PHE A 65 -13.55 -1.80 1.11
CA PHE A 65 -12.10 -1.54 1.17
C PHE A 65 -11.65 -1.14 2.58
N ASP A 66 -12.32 -0.16 3.17
CA ASP A 66 -12.01 0.30 4.53
C ASP A 66 -12.26 -0.82 5.56
N SER A 67 -13.35 -1.57 5.44
CA SER A 67 -13.68 -2.65 6.40
C SER A 67 -12.63 -3.77 6.43
N ILE A 68 -11.96 -4.05 5.30
CA ILE A 68 -10.97 -5.11 5.17
C ILE A 68 -9.67 -4.78 5.91
N THR A 69 -9.32 -3.49 6.02
CA THR A 69 -8.02 -3.02 6.54
C THR A 69 -8.13 -2.19 7.80
N PHE A 70 -9.11 -1.29 7.88
CA PHE A 70 -9.28 -0.32 8.97
C PHE A 70 -10.57 -0.49 9.79
N GLY A 71 -11.44 -1.45 9.43
CA GLY A 71 -12.68 -1.72 10.17
C GLY A 71 -12.47 -2.18 11.62
N GLU A 72 -13.55 -2.46 12.36
CA GLU A 72 -13.46 -2.89 13.77
C GLU A 72 -12.75 -4.24 13.95
N ASN A 73 -12.96 -5.16 13.00
CA ASN A 73 -12.28 -6.44 12.95
C ASN A 73 -11.70 -6.69 11.56
N PRO A 74 -10.60 -6.00 11.21
CA PRO A 74 -10.10 -6.02 9.84
C PRO A 74 -9.50 -7.40 9.53
N TYR A 75 -9.57 -7.80 8.26
CA TYR A 75 -8.97 -9.04 7.81
C TYR A 75 -7.44 -8.98 7.95
N TYR A 76 -6.84 -7.90 7.47
CA TYR A 76 -5.40 -7.65 7.62
C TYR A 76 -5.14 -6.94 8.94
N LYS A 77 -4.31 -7.55 9.78
CA LYS A 77 -3.79 -6.91 11.00
C LYS A 77 -2.43 -6.29 10.65
N HIS A 78 -2.45 -5.06 10.15
CA HIS A 78 -1.25 -4.35 9.70
C HIS A 78 -0.84 -3.27 10.71
N GLN A 79 0.45 -2.92 10.72
CA GLN A 79 0.99 -1.83 11.55
C GLN A 79 1.25 -0.55 10.74
N GLY A 80 0.73 -0.47 9.51
CA GLY A 80 0.85 0.73 8.72
C GLY A 80 0.43 0.55 7.27
N TRP A 81 0.46 1.66 6.54
CA TRP A 81 0.33 1.65 5.09
C TRP A 81 1.40 2.54 4.46
N LEU A 82 1.80 2.14 3.26
CA LEU A 82 2.86 2.75 2.49
C LEU A 82 2.30 3.32 1.19
N SER A 83 2.66 4.57 0.92
CA SER A 83 2.32 5.26 -0.32
C SER A 83 3.53 6.02 -0.86
N GLY A 84 3.49 6.37 -2.14
CA GLY A 84 4.52 7.17 -2.79
C GLY A 84 4.23 8.66 -2.66
N ARG A 85 5.23 9.49 -2.96
CA ARG A 85 5.13 10.95 -2.92
C ARG A 85 3.84 11.51 -3.55
N VAL A 86 3.51 11.14 -4.80
CA VAL A 86 2.33 11.71 -5.50
C VAL A 86 1.02 11.39 -4.77
N THR A 87 0.84 10.14 -4.35
CA THR A 87 -0.33 9.75 -3.55
C THR A 87 -0.37 10.48 -2.21
N THR A 88 0.79 10.73 -1.60
CA THR A 88 0.88 11.52 -0.36
C THR A 88 0.47 12.97 -0.58
N ASP A 89 0.93 13.57 -1.67
CA ASP A 89 0.55 14.92 -2.10
C ASP A 89 -0.95 15.05 -2.33
N ASP A 90 -1.55 14.11 -3.05
CA ASP A 90 -2.99 14.15 -3.37
C ASP A 90 -3.88 14.07 -2.12
N ASN A 91 -3.42 13.39 -1.05
CA ASN A 91 -4.28 13.02 0.07
C ASN A 91 -3.96 13.74 1.39
N PHE A 92 -2.72 14.18 1.61
CA PHE A 92 -2.26 14.58 2.95
C PHE A 92 -1.49 15.90 3.00
N THR A 93 -0.55 16.12 2.08
CA THR A 93 0.23 17.38 2.04
C THR A 93 -0.36 18.42 1.11
N PHE A 94 -1.25 18.00 0.19
CA PHE A 94 -1.91 18.89 -0.77
C PHE A 94 -0.92 19.76 -1.56
N TYR A 95 0.21 19.14 -1.95
CA TYR A 95 1.29 19.80 -2.70
C TYR A 95 1.92 21.00 -1.99
N ALA A 96 1.79 21.09 -0.66
CA ALA A 96 2.51 22.10 0.11
C ALA A 96 4.03 21.92 -0.04
N GLU A 97 4.75 23.04 -0.12
CA GLU A 97 6.21 23.04 -0.11
C GLU A 97 6.74 22.91 1.34
N PRO A 98 7.86 22.18 1.55
CA PRO A 98 8.48 22.09 2.87
C PRO A 98 9.11 23.44 3.26
N GLU A 99 8.93 23.81 4.52
CA GLU A 99 9.48 25.05 5.08
C GLU A 99 10.93 24.81 5.51
N LEU A 100 11.85 24.85 4.54
CA LEU A 100 13.26 24.52 4.72
C LEU A 100 14.07 25.71 5.25
N ASP A 101 14.92 25.44 6.23
CA ASP A 101 15.99 26.33 6.66
C ASP A 101 17.33 25.80 6.14
N GLU A 102 17.84 26.41 5.08
CA GLU A 102 19.14 26.04 4.48
C GLU A 102 20.34 26.35 5.40
N THR A 103 20.11 27.10 6.48
CA THR A 103 21.13 27.39 7.50
C THR A 103 21.04 26.48 8.73
N ALA A 104 20.11 25.53 8.73
CA ALA A 104 19.96 24.57 9.81
C ALA A 104 21.27 23.78 10.04
N GLY A 105 21.62 23.59 11.31
CA GLY A 105 22.77 22.77 11.70
C GLY A 105 22.64 21.33 11.20
N GLU A 106 23.77 20.62 11.15
CA GLU A 106 23.78 19.22 10.76
C GLU A 106 22.95 18.38 11.74
N VAL A 107 22.01 17.60 11.21
CA VAL A 107 21.33 16.56 11.99
C VAL A 107 22.23 15.33 12.11
N PRO A 108 22.04 14.48 13.14
CA PRO A 108 22.77 13.22 13.24
C PRO A 108 22.68 12.39 11.96
N GLU A 109 23.80 11.75 11.59
CA GLU A 109 23.83 10.86 10.44
C GLU A 109 22.93 9.62 10.66
N GLY A 110 22.43 9.07 9.55
CA GLY A 110 21.63 7.86 9.54
C GLY A 110 20.14 8.10 9.72
N ASP A 111 19.46 7.09 10.29
CA ASP A 111 18.00 7.08 10.47
C ASP A 111 17.59 7.87 11.72
N TYR A 112 16.34 8.36 11.72
CA TYR A 112 15.77 9.07 12.86
C TYR A 112 14.42 8.46 13.27
N VAL A 113 14.35 7.99 14.52
CA VAL A 113 13.13 7.44 15.13
C VAL A 113 12.65 8.40 16.21
N ALA A 114 11.64 9.20 15.87
CA ALA A 114 11.02 10.16 16.79
C ALA A 114 10.02 9.47 17.74
N GLU A 115 9.26 8.50 17.23
CA GLU A 115 8.19 7.83 17.98
C GLU A 115 8.06 6.36 17.59
N LYS A 116 7.74 5.51 18.58
CA LYS A 116 7.30 4.12 18.34
C LYS A 116 5.83 3.96 18.73
N THR A 117 5.01 3.51 17.80
CA THR A 117 3.55 3.40 17.91
C THR A 117 3.06 2.11 17.23
N GLY A 118 1.76 1.82 17.31
CA GLY A 118 1.15 0.64 16.70
C GLY A 118 0.73 0.82 15.23
N MET A 119 0.76 2.05 14.70
CA MET A 119 0.31 2.36 13.34
C MET A 119 1.16 3.46 12.71
N TYR A 120 1.66 3.20 11.50
CA TYR A 120 2.53 4.09 10.76
C TYR A 120 2.00 4.41 9.36
N TYR A 121 2.20 5.65 8.94
CA TYR A 121 2.11 6.03 7.53
C TYR A 121 3.52 6.15 6.98
N VAL A 122 3.87 5.24 6.07
CA VAL A 122 5.19 5.23 5.44
C VAL A 122 5.10 5.96 4.10
N SER A 123 5.74 7.11 3.99
CA SER A 123 5.83 7.83 2.73
C SER A 123 7.15 7.53 2.03
N VAL A 124 7.08 7.12 0.76
CA VAL A 124 8.26 6.93 -0.09
C VAL A 124 8.51 8.20 -0.89
N ASP A 125 9.46 9.00 -0.42
CA ASP A 125 9.89 10.26 -1.03
C ASP A 125 11.43 10.38 -1.04
N PRO A 126 12.10 9.66 -1.98
CA PRO A 126 13.55 9.52 -1.99
C PRO A 126 14.35 10.83 -1.90
N SER A 127 13.81 11.96 -2.36
CA SER A 127 14.51 13.24 -2.41
C SER A 127 14.03 14.26 -1.38
N GLY A 128 13.05 13.92 -0.54
CA GLY A 128 12.55 14.81 0.51
C GLY A 128 11.92 16.10 -0.03
N ARG A 129 10.72 15.99 -0.57
CA ARG A 129 9.96 17.05 -1.24
C ARG A 129 8.61 17.32 -0.59
N LEU A 130 8.07 16.39 0.22
CA LEU A 130 6.77 16.55 0.85
C LEU A 130 6.77 17.64 1.92
N GLY A 131 5.87 18.61 1.78
CA GLY A 131 5.70 19.72 2.73
C GLY A 131 4.78 19.37 3.90
N TRP A 132 5.26 18.53 4.82
CA TRP A 132 4.53 18.15 6.02
C TRP A 132 4.18 19.34 6.93
N LYS A 133 3.08 19.23 7.67
CA LYS A 133 2.65 20.22 8.67
C LYS A 133 2.57 19.65 10.09
N ARG A 134 2.64 18.33 10.22
CA ARG A 134 2.53 17.56 11.47
C ARG A 134 3.09 16.16 11.25
N ASN A 135 3.40 15.48 12.34
CA ASN A 135 3.95 14.12 12.34
C ASN A 135 2.93 12.99 12.32
N SER A 136 1.64 13.29 12.25
CA SER A 136 0.59 12.27 12.23
C SER A 136 -0.53 12.62 11.27
N LEU A 137 -1.20 11.61 10.75
CA LEU A 137 -2.41 11.73 9.94
C LEU A 137 -3.46 10.72 10.38
N THR A 138 -4.71 10.96 9.97
CA THR A 138 -5.84 10.06 10.25
C THR A 138 -6.52 9.67 8.96
N TYR A 139 -6.72 8.38 8.76
CA TYR A 139 -7.44 7.80 7.62
C TYR A 139 -8.32 6.65 8.10
N ALA A 140 -9.56 6.58 7.63
CA ALA A 140 -10.52 5.54 8.00
C ALA A 140 -10.61 5.26 9.53
N GLY A 141 -10.48 6.31 10.35
CA GLY A 141 -10.50 6.21 11.82
C GLY A 141 -9.18 5.78 12.48
N ALA A 142 -8.18 5.36 11.70
CA ALA A 142 -6.84 5.06 12.20
C ALA A 142 -5.94 6.29 12.16
N THR A 143 -5.32 6.62 13.29
CA THR A 143 -4.27 7.65 13.38
C THR A 143 -2.91 6.99 13.31
N ALA A 144 -2.04 7.51 12.45
CA ALA A 144 -0.74 6.94 12.17
C ALA A 144 0.36 7.99 12.29
N HIS A 145 1.50 7.57 12.82
CA HIS A 145 2.73 8.37 12.84
C HIS A 145 3.41 8.32 11.47
N VAL A 146 3.86 9.47 10.97
CA VAL A 146 4.52 9.59 9.68
C VAL A 146 5.97 9.12 9.78
N VAL A 147 6.34 8.23 8.86
CA VAL A 147 7.70 7.77 8.62
C VAL A 147 8.07 8.05 7.17
N GLU A 148 9.07 8.89 6.95
CA GLU A 148 9.62 9.20 5.64
C GLU A 148 10.69 8.17 5.22
N VAL A 149 10.63 7.70 3.98
CA VAL A 149 11.65 6.84 3.37
C VAL A 149 12.39 7.67 2.34
N LEU A 150 13.62 8.03 2.70
CA LEU A 150 14.50 8.90 1.95
C LEU A 150 15.65 8.11 1.32
N THR A 151 16.38 8.74 0.40
CA THR A 151 17.70 8.30 -0.04
C THR A 151 18.76 9.33 0.38
N GLY A 152 20.03 9.07 0.09
CA GLY A 152 21.13 10.03 0.26
C GLY A 152 20.92 11.37 -0.47
N LYS A 153 19.97 11.45 -1.41
CA LYS A 153 19.56 12.69 -2.09
C LYS A 153 18.83 13.70 -1.20
N ALA A 154 18.23 13.27 -0.09
CA ALA A 154 17.51 14.19 0.79
C ALA A 154 18.50 15.13 1.51
N SER A 155 18.23 16.44 1.43
CA SER A 155 19.14 17.44 1.98
C SER A 155 19.18 17.43 3.51
N ASN A 156 20.25 17.99 4.10
CA ASN A 156 20.29 18.23 5.54
C ASN A 156 19.13 19.13 5.99
N ALA A 157 18.82 20.18 5.23
CA ALA A 157 17.70 21.08 5.53
C ALA A 157 16.35 20.33 5.59
N TYR A 158 16.11 19.39 4.67
CA TYR A 158 14.89 18.57 4.71
C TYR A 158 14.85 17.66 5.93
N LYS A 159 15.97 16.98 6.25
CA LYS A 159 16.04 16.15 7.46
C LYS A 159 15.85 16.99 8.73
N ALA A 160 16.43 18.19 8.81
CA ALA A 160 16.23 19.13 9.92
C ALA A 160 14.76 19.58 10.05
N PHE A 161 14.09 19.83 8.92
CA PHE A 161 12.66 20.10 8.87
C PHE A 161 11.83 18.94 9.46
N LEU A 162 12.12 17.69 9.09
CA LEU A 162 11.47 16.51 9.68
C LEU A 162 11.74 16.38 11.19
N HIS A 163 12.99 16.62 11.62
CA HIS A 163 13.36 16.67 13.04
C HIS A 163 12.52 17.68 13.83
N GLY A 164 12.38 18.90 13.30
CA GLY A 164 11.59 19.97 13.91
C GLY A 164 10.10 19.62 14.06
N LEU A 165 9.58 18.77 13.18
CA LEU A 165 8.20 18.25 13.25
C LEU A 165 8.06 16.96 14.05
N ASN A 166 9.16 16.37 14.54
CA ASN A 166 9.19 15.01 15.10
C ASN A 166 8.67 13.94 14.12
N ILE A 167 8.97 14.09 12.83
CA ILE A 167 8.70 13.06 11.81
C ILE A 167 9.89 12.10 11.77
N SER A 168 9.60 10.81 11.87
CA SER A 168 10.64 9.80 11.73
C SER A 168 11.04 9.63 10.28
N TYR A 169 12.29 9.24 10.02
CA TYR A 169 12.72 8.88 8.68
C TYR A 169 13.77 7.78 8.69
N VAL A 170 13.83 7.05 7.58
CA VAL A 170 14.89 6.10 7.27
C VAL A 170 15.55 6.48 5.95
N ILE A 171 16.85 6.25 5.85
CA ILE A 171 17.62 6.44 4.61
C ILE A 171 17.87 5.08 3.98
N ALA A 172 17.35 4.84 2.78
CA ALA A 172 17.40 3.56 2.10
C ALA A 172 17.90 3.71 0.66
N GLY A 173 19.23 3.64 0.50
CA GLY A 173 19.94 3.84 -0.77
C GLY A 173 20.52 5.25 -0.91
N ASP A 174 21.49 5.41 -1.82
CA ASP A 174 22.18 6.68 -2.04
C ASP A 174 21.43 7.55 -3.05
N ASP A 175 21.30 7.06 -4.29
CA ASP A 175 20.64 7.77 -5.39
C ASP A 175 19.28 7.20 -5.78
N VAL A 176 19.11 5.90 -5.58
CA VAL A 176 17.93 5.12 -5.93
C VAL A 176 17.46 4.40 -4.68
N LEU A 177 16.15 4.27 -4.53
CA LEU A 177 15.55 3.58 -3.40
C LEU A 177 15.99 2.11 -3.38
N ASP A 178 16.55 1.68 -2.26
CA ASP A 178 16.74 0.27 -1.95
C ASP A 178 15.52 -0.24 -1.15
N TYR A 179 14.62 -0.96 -1.83
CA TYR A 179 13.41 -1.50 -1.22
C TYR A 179 13.71 -2.48 -0.09
N ALA A 180 14.74 -3.32 -0.22
CA ALA A 180 15.07 -4.33 0.79
C ALA A 180 15.57 -3.66 2.07
N VAL A 181 16.44 -2.66 1.95
CA VAL A 181 16.94 -1.87 3.08
C VAL A 181 15.80 -1.09 3.74
N ALA A 182 14.94 -0.42 2.96
CA ALA A 182 13.80 0.31 3.49
C ALA A 182 12.90 -0.60 4.33
N LEU A 183 12.51 -1.75 3.77
CA LEU A 183 11.62 -2.70 4.44
C LEU A 183 12.27 -3.36 5.67
N ALA A 184 13.58 -3.65 5.61
CA ALA A 184 14.31 -4.17 6.76
C ALA A 184 14.35 -3.17 7.93
N LYS A 185 14.64 -1.89 7.63
CA LYS A 185 14.63 -0.84 8.64
C LYS A 185 13.25 -0.62 9.24
N LEU A 186 12.19 -0.66 8.43
CA LEU A 186 10.82 -0.57 8.94
C LEU A 186 10.50 -1.70 9.92
N LYS A 187 10.97 -2.92 9.65
CA LYS A 187 10.82 -4.05 10.59
C LYS A 187 11.65 -3.86 11.86
N GLU A 188 12.95 -3.59 11.71
CA GLU A 188 13.88 -3.56 12.84
C GLU A 188 13.65 -2.35 13.77
N LEU A 189 13.44 -1.16 13.20
CA LEU A 189 13.36 0.08 13.96
C LEU A 189 11.94 0.33 14.50
N PHE A 190 10.92 -0.02 13.72
CA PHE A 190 9.52 0.28 14.03
C PHE A 190 8.68 -0.95 14.40
N GLY A 191 9.23 -2.16 14.30
CA GLY A 191 8.50 -3.40 14.62
C GLY A 191 7.36 -3.71 13.65
N VAL A 192 7.45 -3.21 12.41
CA VAL A 192 6.44 -3.46 11.39
C VAL A 192 6.60 -4.88 10.85
N GLU A 193 5.60 -5.72 11.08
CA GLU A 193 5.54 -7.11 10.64
C GLU A 193 4.63 -7.30 9.43
N THR A 194 3.61 -6.45 9.27
CA THR A 194 2.68 -6.47 8.15
C THR A 194 2.39 -5.02 7.75
N LEU A 195 2.61 -4.71 6.47
CA LEU A 195 2.48 -3.36 5.92
C LEU A 195 1.62 -3.40 4.65
N MET A 196 0.61 -2.53 4.61
CA MET A 196 -0.21 -2.34 3.43
C MET A 196 0.56 -1.52 2.39
N LEU A 197 0.61 -1.99 1.16
CA LEU A 197 1.07 -1.20 0.01
C LEU A 197 -0.16 -0.58 -0.67
N GLY A 198 -0.37 0.71 -0.43
CA GLY A 198 -1.52 1.50 -0.91
C GLY A 198 -1.05 2.72 -1.69
N GLY A 199 -0.07 2.55 -2.57
CA GLY A 199 0.43 3.62 -3.43
C GLY A 199 -0.35 3.75 -4.75
N GLY A 200 0.10 4.67 -5.60
CA GLY A 200 -0.32 4.69 -7.01
C GLY A 200 0.24 3.51 -7.81
N GLY A 201 -0.32 3.27 -9.00
CA GLY A 201 0.01 2.11 -9.84
C GLY A 201 1.50 1.92 -10.13
N VAL A 202 2.25 3.02 -10.29
CA VAL A 202 3.71 2.99 -10.47
C VAL A 202 4.46 2.41 -9.27
N LEU A 203 4.14 2.87 -8.06
CA LEU A 203 4.80 2.38 -6.85
C LEU A 203 4.44 0.92 -6.63
N ASN A 204 3.16 0.58 -6.73
CA ASN A 204 2.67 -0.77 -6.51
C ASN A 204 3.36 -1.77 -7.45
N TRP A 205 3.45 -1.41 -8.74
CA TRP A 205 4.13 -2.25 -9.72
C TRP A 205 5.63 -2.36 -9.46
N SER A 206 6.30 -1.28 -9.05
CA SER A 206 7.73 -1.34 -8.72
C SER A 206 8.06 -2.29 -7.56
N PHE A 207 7.20 -2.38 -6.54
CA PHE A 207 7.36 -3.35 -5.44
C PHE A 207 7.16 -4.78 -5.93
N ILE A 208 6.19 -5.02 -6.80
CA ILE A 208 5.93 -6.35 -7.38
C ILE A 208 7.13 -6.79 -8.24
N GLN A 209 7.61 -5.92 -9.13
CA GLN A 209 8.78 -6.17 -9.98
C GLN A 209 10.06 -6.42 -9.18
N ALA A 210 10.22 -5.73 -8.04
CA ALA A 210 11.36 -5.94 -7.14
C ALA A 210 11.25 -7.21 -6.28
N GLY A 211 10.15 -7.98 -6.37
CA GLY A 211 9.90 -9.14 -5.50
C GLY A 211 9.57 -8.78 -4.04
N MET A 212 9.19 -7.51 -3.80
CA MET A 212 8.95 -6.93 -2.48
C MET A 212 7.47 -6.84 -2.10
N CYS A 213 6.59 -7.48 -2.86
CA CYS A 213 5.17 -7.62 -2.58
C CYS A 213 4.82 -9.12 -2.48
N ASP A 214 4.16 -9.53 -1.41
CA ASP A 214 3.79 -10.94 -1.17
C ASP A 214 2.40 -11.26 -1.71
N GLU A 215 1.47 -10.31 -1.59
CA GLU A 215 0.06 -10.50 -1.87
C GLU A 215 -0.59 -9.27 -2.55
N VAL A 216 -1.54 -9.52 -3.43
CA VAL A 216 -2.39 -8.51 -4.06
C VAL A 216 -3.85 -8.76 -3.65
N SER A 217 -4.47 -7.74 -3.05
CA SER A 217 -5.83 -7.72 -2.51
C SER A 217 -6.63 -6.61 -3.21
N ILE A 218 -7.53 -6.99 -4.11
CA ILE A 218 -8.24 -6.04 -4.99
C ILE A 218 -9.72 -6.01 -4.62
N VAL A 219 -10.25 -4.81 -4.39
CA VAL A 219 -11.69 -4.55 -4.24
C VAL A 219 -12.19 -3.94 -5.54
N VAL A 220 -12.98 -4.70 -6.30
CA VAL A 220 -13.50 -4.26 -7.60
C VAL A 220 -14.91 -3.73 -7.41
N ALA A 221 -15.09 -2.43 -7.65
CA ALA A 221 -16.38 -1.78 -7.69
C ALA A 221 -17.17 -2.25 -8.92
N SER A 222 -18.49 -2.38 -8.76
CA SER A 222 -19.43 -2.69 -9.86
C SER A 222 -19.68 -1.47 -10.78
N ALA A 223 -18.64 -0.68 -11.06
CA ALA A 223 -18.68 0.51 -11.91
C ALA A 223 -17.43 0.59 -12.79
N ALA A 224 -17.53 1.32 -13.90
CA ALA A 224 -16.45 1.56 -14.86
C ALA A 224 -16.46 3.02 -15.31
N ASP A 225 -15.29 3.57 -15.59
CA ASP A 225 -15.16 4.93 -16.12
C ASP A 225 -14.76 4.97 -17.60
N GLY A 226 -14.09 3.93 -18.10
CA GLY A 226 -13.61 3.87 -19.48
C GLY A 226 -12.56 4.94 -19.81
N SER A 227 -11.95 5.56 -18.80
CA SER A 227 -11.02 6.68 -18.98
C SER A 227 -9.67 6.19 -19.50
N ASN A 228 -9.12 6.88 -20.48
CA ASN A 228 -7.77 6.64 -20.98
C ASN A 228 -6.68 7.43 -20.24
N SER A 229 -7.07 8.38 -19.38
CA SER A 229 -6.14 9.29 -18.69
C SER A 229 -5.99 8.99 -17.20
N THR A 230 -6.85 8.15 -16.62
CA THR A 230 -6.70 7.74 -15.22
C THR A 230 -5.74 6.55 -15.10
N PRO A 231 -4.88 6.53 -14.07
CA PRO A 231 -3.93 5.44 -13.84
C PRO A 231 -4.62 4.08 -13.71
N ALA A 232 -3.92 3.04 -14.16
CA ALA A 232 -4.34 1.66 -13.95
C ALA A 232 -3.90 1.17 -12.56
N LEU A 233 -4.31 -0.04 -12.21
CA LEU A 233 -3.87 -0.72 -10.99
C LEU A 233 -2.34 -0.84 -10.91
N PHE A 234 -1.69 -1.11 -12.03
CA PHE A 234 -0.24 -1.23 -12.17
C PHE A 234 0.20 -0.47 -13.42
N ASP A 235 1.23 0.36 -13.27
CA ASP A 235 1.81 1.16 -14.35
C ASP A 235 3.33 1.08 -14.28
N THR A 236 4.01 1.10 -15.43
CA THR A 236 5.47 1.17 -15.48
C THR A 236 5.96 2.61 -15.39
N ARG A 237 7.14 2.81 -14.83
CA ARG A 237 7.87 4.07 -14.99
C ARG A 237 9.33 3.77 -15.28
N GLU A 238 9.86 4.38 -16.33
CA GLU A 238 11.27 4.26 -16.69
C GLU A 238 12.16 4.58 -15.48
N GLY A 239 13.17 3.74 -15.26
CA GLY A 239 14.08 3.84 -14.12
C GLY A 239 13.53 3.32 -12.78
N LEU A 240 12.27 2.88 -12.71
CA LEU A 240 11.73 2.17 -11.53
C LEU A 240 11.34 0.73 -11.83
N SER A 241 10.69 0.49 -12.97
CA SER A 241 10.18 -0.83 -13.34
C SER A 241 9.93 -0.91 -14.85
N ASP A 242 9.91 -2.13 -15.36
CA ASP A 242 9.53 -2.46 -16.74
C ASP A 242 8.22 -3.27 -16.78
N ASP A 243 7.79 -3.67 -17.98
CA ASP A 243 6.54 -4.38 -18.25
C ASP A 243 6.69 -5.91 -18.22
N THR A 244 7.76 -6.45 -17.63
CA THR A 244 7.95 -7.90 -17.48
C THR A 244 6.75 -8.51 -16.75
N PRO A 245 6.02 -9.46 -17.36
CA PRO A 245 4.83 -10.02 -16.72
C PRO A 245 5.16 -10.85 -15.49
N ILE A 246 4.46 -10.58 -14.38
CA ILE A 246 4.52 -11.37 -13.15
C ILE A 246 3.25 -12.21 -13.00
N GLY A 247 3.43 -13.49 -12.66
CA GLY A 247 2.34 -14.41 -12.42
C GLY A 247 1.73 -14.24 -11.02
N PHE A 248 0.46 -14.60 -10.88
CA PHE A 248 -0.26 -14.55 -9.61
C PHE A 248 -0.94 -15.90 -9.33
N GLU A 249 -1.13 -16.23 -8.05
CA GLU A 249 -1.86 -17.43 -7.61
C GLU A 249 -3.11 -17.02 -6.84
N LEU A 250 -4.28 -17.32 -7.39
CA LEU A 250 -5.57 -17.00 -6.78
C LEU A 250 -5.73 -17.70 -5.42
N GLN A 251 -5.97 -16.92 -4.38
CA GLN A 251 -6.27 -17.41 -3.03
C GLN A 251 -7.77 -17.41 -2.75
N SER A 252 -8.45 -16.30 -3.07
CA SER A 252 -9.90 -16.19 -2.90
C SER A 252 -10.53 -15.18 -3.86
N ALA A 253 -11.81 -15.40 -4.13
CA ALA A 253 -12.69 -14.49 -4.83
C ALA A 253 -14.03 -14.50 -4.09
N GLU A 254 -14.41 -13.38 -3.50
CA GLU A 254 -15.59 -13.24 -2.65
C GLU A 254 -16.47 -12.10 -3.14
N VAL A 255 -17.77 -12.36 -3.24
CA VAL A 255 -18.76 -11.29 -3.44
C VAL A 255 -19.07 -10.68 -2.07
N LYS A 256 -18.94 -9.36 -1.97
CA LYS A 256 -19.21 -8.53 -0.79
C LYS A 256 -20.43 -7.63 -1.06
N ASP A 257 -20.76 -6.81 -0.07
CA ASP A 257 -21.87 -5.86 -0.14
C ASP A 257 -21.74 -4.93 -1.37
N GLY A 258 -22.89 -4.50 -1.89
CA GLY A 258 -22.95 -3.66 -3.10
C GLY A 258 -22.53 -4.35 -4.39
N ASN A 259 -22.56 -5.69 -4.43
CA ASN A 259 -22.03 -6.49 -5.55
C ASN A 259 -20.53 -6.25 -5.78
N THR A 260 -19.80 -5.86 -4.73
CA THR A 260 -18.36 -5.65 -4.79
C THR A 260 -17.65 -6.99 -4.86
N LEU A 261 -16.61 -7.11 -5.68
CA LEU A 261 -15.78 -8.31 -5.72
C LEU A 261 -14.48 -8.08 -4.96
N TRP A 262 -14.18 -8.93 -3.98
CA TRP A 262 -12.89 -8.95 -3.32
C TRP A 262 -12.06 -10.13 -3.81
N LEU A 263 -10.94 -9.82 -4.48
CA LEU A 263 -9.99 -10.78 -5.02
C LEU A 263 -8.70 -10.77 -4.20
N ARG A 264 -8.13 -11.94 -3.98
CA ARG A 264 -6.83 -12.08 -3.33
C ARG A 264 -5.94 -13.03 -4.11
N TYR A 265 -4.71 -12.61 -4.31
CA TYR A 265 -3.69 -13.36 -5.03
C TYR A 265 -2.36 -13.32 -4.30
N LEU A 266 -1.65 -14.43 -4.27
CA LEU A 266 -0.23 -14.41 -3.94
C LEU A 266 0.58 -14.05 -5.17
N VAL A 267 1.61 -13.23 -5.00
CA VAL A 267 2.56 -12.92 -6.06
C VAL A 267 3.45 -14.13 -6.29
N LYS A 268 3.54 -14.62 -7.53
CA LYS A 268 4.50 -15.65 -7.90
C LYS A 268 5.85 -14.97 -8.08
N GLN A 269 6.75 -15.25 -7.16
CA GLN A 269 8.15 -14.85 -7.32
C GLN A 269 8.73 -15.60 -8.52
N SER A 270 9.39 -14.87 -9.41
CA SER A 270 10.18 -15.45 -10.50
C SER A 270 11.20 -16.42 -9.90
N ALA A 271 11.29 -17.63 -10.48
CA ALA A 271 12.28 -18.64 -10.11
C ALA A 271 13.69 -18.20 -10.50
#